data_AF-A0A8H2WNJ6-F1
#
_entry.id   AF-A0A8H2WNJ6-F1
#
_cell.length_a   1.000
_cell.length_b   1.000
_cell.length_c   1.000
_cell.angle_alpha   90.00
_cell.angle_beta   90.00
_cell.angle_gamma   90.00
#
_symmetry.space_group_name_H-M   'P 1'
#
loop_
_entity.id
_entity.type
_entity.pdbx_description
1 polymer ?
#
loop_
_entity_poly.entity_id
_entity_poly.type
_entity_poly.pdbx_seq_one_letter_code
_entity_poly.pdbx_strand_id
1 'polypeptide(L)'
;MLIIGVANALQVCSFSDGGTDVRWRGSVPLHRGGAHDDITGLGALSQAGRGECVVVSLANGKVLRVRLSPNDEPLHATVTAHYSHPPTHITSLSTSTRESKAGLALTTALGGLVSLYNTRSPWIEPTRLEALKSAPAPGKKHSRIWCSLVAQSDSLAITGSTQLSLYPILPTGLGAHGTTLSGPAKSSACYALAHPPGSSRDLILSGWHDGSVRMYDLRTGAVELTMQDPWSDSAVYSVGAGGGSGAHVVAGYSNHGMIAIFDIRLPTNGYTVYAPFSSLSPPRPRNGLTQVSSLHVEGARIFATTPHLPFVLDFGPDVTQNTYPFVKEKSDRMTPDGRSFYYTMGYNHPSGYPEPIELI
;
A
#
# COMPACT_ATOMS: atom_id res chain seq x y z
N MET A 1 15.51 -1.45 -3.78
CA MET A 1 15.52 -2.01 -2.40
C MET A 1 14.08 -2.23 -1.97
N LEU A 2 13.79 -3.11 -1.00
CA LEU A 2 12.47 -3.20 -0.35
C LEU A 2 12.56 -2.59 1.05
N ILE A 3 11.62 -1.70 1.36
CA ILE A 3 11.55 -1.00 2.64
C ILE A 3 10.19 -1.28 3.24
N ILE A 4 10.17 -1.76 4.47
CA ILE A 4 8.96 -2.13 5.20
C ILE A 4 8.91 -1.30 6.48
N GLY A 5 7.83 -0.55 6.67
CA GLY A 5 7.57 0.18 7.91
C GLY A 5 6.95 -0.75 8.93
N VAL A 6 7.63 -0.95 10.06
CA VAL A 6 7.15 -1.79 11.16
C VAL A 6 7.22 -0.97 12.44
N ALA A 7 6.04 -0.61 12.98
CA ALA A 7 5.93 0.32 14.10
C ALA A 7 6.78 1.58 13.87
N ASN A 8 7.84 1.77 14.66
CA ASN A 8 8.75 2.91 14.61
C ASN A 8 10.01 2.74 13.75
N ALA A 9 10.15 1.61 13.05
CA ALA A 9 11.39 1.22 12.38
C ALA A 9 11.19 0.90 10.90
N LEU A 10 12.24 1.14 10.12
CA LEU A 10 12.35 0.69 8.74
C LEU A 10 13.13 -0.62 8.70
N GLN A 11 12.48 -1.68 8.24
CA GLN A 11 13.17 -2.91 7.86
C GLN A 11 13.56 -2.83 6.39
N VAL A 12 14.79 -3.22 6.08
CA VAL A 12 15.38 -3.00 4.76
C VAL A 12 15.96 -4.29 4.20
N CYS A 13 15.54 -4.63 2.98
CA CYS A 13 16.07 -5.74 2.19
C CYS A 13 16.63 -5.21 0.87
N SER A 14 17.83 -5.66 0.49
CA SER A 14 18.40 -5.41 -0.82
C SER A 14 18.14 -6.57 -1.77
N PHE A 15 18.07 -6.23 -3.05
CA PHE A 15 17.98 -7.18 -4.13
C PHE A 15 19.26 -7.06 -4.98
N SER A 16 19.89 -8.18 -5.26
CA SER A 16 21.00 -8.36 -6.20
C SER A 16 20.53 -9.17 -7.41
N ASP A 17 21.40 -9.32 -8.41
CA ASP A 17 21.24 -10.30 -9.50
C ASP A 17 19.87 -10.27 -10.17
N GLY A 18 19.47 -9.08 -10.63
CA GLY A 18 18.18 -8.89 -11.31
C GLY A 18 16.94 -9.11 -10.43
N GLY A 19 17.08 -9.15 -9.11
CA GLY A 19 15.97 -9.41 -8.19
C GLY A 19 15.91 -10.83 -7.63
N THR A 20 16.84 -11.70 -8.01
CA THR A 20 16.84 -13.13 -7.64
C THR A 20 17.59 -13.43 -6.35
N ASP A 21 18.52 -12.56 -5.94
CA ASP A 21 19.19 -12.67 -4.65
C ASP A 21 18.65 -11.59 -3.71
N VAL A 22 18.05 -12.03 -2.60
CA VAL A 22 17.44 -11.12 -1.62
C VAL A 22 18.19 -11.22 -0.30
N ARG A 23 18.70 -10.08 0.17
CA ARG A 23 19.46 -9.99 1.41
C ARG A 23 18.81 -9.04 2.40
N TRP A 24 18.55 -9.53 3.61
CA TRP A 24 18.17 -8.68 4.72
C TRP A 24 19.35 -7.80 5.15
N ARG A 25 19.16 -6.48 5.17
CA ARG A 25 20.20 -5.51 5.53
C ARG A 25 20.16 -5.09 6.98
N GLY A 26 18.97 -5.07 7.59
CA GLY A 26 18.81 -4.62 8.96
C GLY A 26 17.47 -3.96 9.27
N SER A 27 17.37 -3.46 10.49
CA SER A 27 16.29 -2.61 10.98
C SER A 27 16.86 -1.30 11.48
N VAL A 28 16.26 -0.17 11.09
CA VAL A 28 16.66 1.16 11.53
C VAL A 28 15.50 1.86 12.24
N PRO A 29 15.57 2.07 13.56
CA PRO A 29 14.55 2.82 14.28
C PRO A 29 14.62 4.30 13.90
N LEU A 30 13.47 4.91 13.57
CA LEU A 30 13.38 6.35 13.27
C LEU A 30 13.19 7.19 14.53
N HIS A 31 12.65 6.60 15.59
CA HIS A 31 12.41 7.25 16.88
C HIS A 31 12.33 6.20 17.99
N ARG A 32 12.36 6.66 19.25
CA ARG A 32 12.29 5.80 20.45
C ARG A 32 10.94 5.84 21.18
N GLY A 33 9.95 6.56 20.66
CA GLY A 33 8.63 6.68 21.31
C GLY A 33 7.71 5.48 21.04
N GLY A 34 6.56 5.48 21.71
CA GLY A 34 5.53 4.44 21.60
C GLY A 34 4.61 4.61 20.37
N ALA A 35 3.45 3.94 20.39
CA ALA A 35 2.54 3.83 19.24
C ALA A 35 2.11 5.17 18.59
N HIS A 36 2.15 6.26 19.34
CA HIS A 36 1.88 7.60 18.80
C HIS A 36 2.90 8.06 17.77
N ASP A 37 4.08 7.47 17.74
CA ASP A 37 5.09 7.79 16.76
C ASP A 37 5.11 6.77 15.60
N ASP A 38 4.27 5.73 15.58
CA ASP A 38 4.31 4.66 14.57
C ASP A 38 4.24 5.19 13.13
N ILE A 39 4.93 4.51 12.23
CA ILE A 39 4.91 4.77 10.79
C ILE A 39 3.50 4.47 10.26
N THR A 40 2.90 5.48 9.64
CA THR A 40 1.56 5.39 9.03
C THR A 40 1.61 5.33 7.50
N GLY A 41 2.76 5.66 6.91
CA GLY A 41 2.91 5.65 5.47
C GLY A 41 4.37 5.82 5.03
N LEU A 42 4.68 5.21 3.90
CA LEU A 42 5.98 5.26 3.23
C LEU A 42 5.76 5.61 1.76
N GLY A 43 6.61 6.48 1.22
CA GLY A 43 6.59 6.82 -0.21
C GLY A 43 8.00 7.00 -0.75
N ALA A 44 8.30 6.36 -1.87
CA ALA A 44 9.59 6.51 -2.53
C ALA A 44 9.70 7.88 -3.20
N LEU A 45 10.87 8.51 -3.10
CA LEU A 45 11.19 9.72 -3.85
C LEU A 45 12.17 9.35 -4.97
N SER A 46 11.76 9.53 -6.23
CA SER A 46 12.69 9.46 -7.34
C SER A 46 13.56 10.72 -7.33
N GLN A 47 14.70 10.67 -6.65
CA GLN A 47 15.72 11.71 -6.69
C GLN A 47 16.97 11.18 -7.40
N ALA A 48 17.56 12.01 -8.25
CA ALA A 48 18.87 11.73 -8.84
C ALA A 48 19.94 11.78 -7.74
N GLY A 49 20.54 10.64 -7.39
CA GLY A 49 21.60 10.55 -6.38
C GLY A 49 21.94 9.12 -5.97
N ARG A 50 23.09 8.93 -5.29
CA ARG A 50 23.57 7.63 -4.79
C ARG A 50 22.86 7.25 -3.47
N GLY A 51 21.92 6.30 -3.50
CA GLY A 51 21.12 5.86 -2.34
C GLY A 51 19.63 6.19 -2.48
N GLU A 52 18.78 5.49 -1.74
CA GLU A 52 17.32 5.63 -1.84
C GLU A 52 16.79 6.65 -0.81
N CYS A 53 15.98 7.60 -1.28
CA CYS A 53 15.28 8.57 -0.44
C CYS A 53 13.81 8.19 -0.32
N VAL A 54 13.30 8.18 0.91
CA VAL A 54 11.88 7.94 1.20
C VAL A 54 11.28 9.07 2.02
N VAL A 55 9.99 9.31 1.84
CA VAL A 55 9.18 10.07 2.78
C VAL A 55 8.51 9.10 3.73
N VAL A 56 8.55 9.45 5.01
CA VAL A 56 7.89 8.70 6.07
C VAL A 56 6.91 9.62 6.78
N SER A 57 5.66 9.18 6.94
CA SER A 57 4.69 9.83 7.80
C SER A 57 4.52 9.03 9.09
N LEU A 58 4.36 9.75 10.21
CA LEU A 58 4.17 9.17 11.53
C LEU A 58 2.79 9.52 12.10
N ALA A 59 2.30 8.68 13.02
CA ALA A 59 1.02 8.83 13.68
C ALA A 59 0.89 10.10 14.55
N ASN A 60 1.99 10.74 14.92
CA ASN A 60 2.01 12.00 15.68
C ASN A 60 1.91 13.25 14.79
N GLY A 61 1.83 13.07 13.48
CA GLY A 61 1.80 14.18 12.52
C GLY A 61 3.17 14.61 12.03
N LYS A 62 4.27 13.91 12.33
CA LYS A 62 5.58 14.21 11.73
C LYS A 62 5.68 13.62 10.33
N VAL A 63 6.27 14.37 9.41
CA VAL A 63 6.60 13.93 8.06
C VAL A 63 8.09 14.16 7.83
N LEU A 64 8.82 13.10 7.49
CA LEU A 64 10.28 13.09 7.43
C LEU A 64 10.76 12.67 6.03
N ARG A 65 11.84 13.28 5.55
CA ARG A 65 12.61 12.74 4.43
C ARG A 65 13.80 11.95 4.98
N VAL A 66 13.85 10.66 4.70
CA VAL A 66 14.89 9.75 5.17
C VAL A 66 15.70 9.27 3.98
N ARG A 67 17.02 9.38 4.08
CA ARG A 67 17.97 8.80 3.11
C ARG A 67 18.56 7.54 3.69
N LEU A 68 18.51 6.45 2.94
CA LEU A 68 19.11 5.17 3.31
C LEU A 68 20.47 5.01 2.62
N SER A 69 21.42 4.41 3.33
CA SER A 69 22.74 4.13 2.77
C SER A 69 22.64 3.18 1.56
N PRO A 70 23.51 3.35 0.54
CA PRO A 70 23.61 2.44 -0.61
C PRO A 70 23.77 0.97 -0.23
N ASN A 71 23.43 0.05 -1.14
CA ASN A 71 23.47 -1.41 -0.88
C ASN A 71 24.87 -1.94 -0.54
N ASP A 72 25.92 -1.28 -1.02
CA ASP A 72 27.34 -1.60 -0.80
C ASP A 72 27.89 -1.17 0.58
N GLU A 73 27.12 -0.41 1.36
CA GLU A 73 27.55 0.12 2.67
C GLU A 73 26.79 -0.52 3.84
N PRO A 74 27.24 -0.37 5.10
CA PRO A 74 26.44 -0.70 6.27
C PRO A 74 25.13 0.07 6.30
N LEU A 75 24.04 -0.58 6.74
CA LEU A 75 22.72 0.05 6.78
C LEU A 75 22.68 1.19 7.80
N HIS A 76 22.37 2.40 7.33
CA HIS A 76 22.14 3.59 8.14
C HIS A 76 21.04 4.43 7.49
N ALA A 77 20.23 5.09 8.32
CA ALA A 77 19.21 6.03 7.88
C ALA A 77 19.51 7.44 8.41
N THR A 78 19.53 8.42 7.52
CA THR A 78 19.70 9.84 7.87
C THR A 78 18.41 10.59 7.61
N VAL A 79 17.90 11.29 8.62
CA VAL A 79 16.82 12.27 8.41
C VAL A 79 17.43 13.51 7.75
N THR A 80 16.98 13.80 6.53
CA THR A 80 17.50 14.91 5.71
C THR A 80 16.56 16.10 5.61
N ALA A 81 15.29 15.94 6.01
CA ALA A 81 14.33 17.04 6.11
C ALA A 81 13.18 16.67 7.07
N HIS A 82 12.62 17.71 7.70
CA HIS A 82 11.35 17.66 8.42
C HIS A 82 10.36 18.55 7.69
N TYR A 83 9.18 18.03 7.36
CA TYR A 83 8.13 18.82 6.74
C TYR A 83 7.08 19.22 7.78
N SER A 84 6.73 20.51 7.80
CA SER A 84 5.73 21.06 8.71
C SER A 84 4.36 20.42 8.46
N HIS A 85 3.80 19.81 9.49
CA HIS A 85 2.46 19.25 9.48
C HIS A 85 1.84 19.50 10.88
N PRO A 86 0.53 19.79 10.97
CA PRO A 86 -0.15 19.94 12.25
C PRO A 86 0.03 18.70 13.15
N PRO A 87 -0.05 18.83 14.49
CA PRO A 87 0.09 17.70 15.41
C PRO A 87 -1.19 16.85 15.43
N THR A 88 -1.56 16.29 14.27
CA THR A 88 -2.74 15.47 14.06
C THR A 88 -2.34 14.12 13.48
N HIS A 89 -3.13 13.10 13.78
CA HIS A 89 -2.80 11.73 13.38
C HIS A 89 -2.95 11.52 11.87
N ILE A 90 -1.83 11.29 11.19
CA ILE A 90 -1.79 11.00 9.75
C ILE A 90 -2.36 9.60 9.51
N THR A 91 -3.32 9.48 8.59
CA THR A 91 -3.97 8.22 8.22
C THR A 91 -3.43 7.62 6.93
N SER A 92 -2.82 8.43 6.05
CA SER A 92 -2.29 7.96 4.77
C SER A 92 -1.22 8.91 4.26
N LEU A 93 -0.26 8.34 3.51
CA LEU A 93 0.75 9.04 2.73
C LEU A 93 0.74 8.46 1.30
N SER A 94 0.82 9.34 0.30
CA SER A 94 1.03 8.97 -1.10
C SER A 94 2.10 9.86 -1.71
N THR A 95 2.91 9.31 -2.61
CA THR A 95 3.90 10.07 -3.39
C THR A 95 3.63 9.93 -4.86
N SER A 96 3.94 10.97 -5.65
CA SER A 96 3.82 10.86 -7.10
C SER A 96 4.86 9.91 -7.67
N THR A 97 4.41 9.02 -8.55
CA THR A 97 5.25 8.06 -9.29
C THR A 97 5.79 8.63 -10.60
N ARG A 98 5.37 9.84 -11.00
CA ARG A 98 5.75 10.47 -12.28
C ARG A 98 6.96 11.39 -12.12
N GLU A 99 7.93 11.28 -13.02
CA GLU A 99 9.13 12.12 -13.00
C GLU A 99 8.84 13.63 -13.03
N SER A 100 7.87 14.06 -13.84
CA SER A 100 7.47 15.48 -13.94
C SER A 100 6.90 16.04 -12.64
N LYS A 101 6.44 15.16 -11.74
CA LYS A 101 5.88 15.46 -10.42
C LYS A 101 6.71 14.85 -9.30
N ALA A 102 7.91 14.37 -9.62
CA ALA A 102 8.70 13.66 -8.65
C ALA A 102 8.96 14.57 -7.46
N GLY A 103 8.71 14.08 -6.27
CA GLY A 103 8.80 14.87 -5.06
C GLY A 103 7.48 15.47 -4.57
N LEU A 104 6.36 15.36 -5.29
CA LEU A 104 5.06 15.58 -4.67
C LEU A 104 4.76 14.46 -3.67
N ALA A 105 4.36 14.85 -2.46
CA ALA A 105 3.85 13.95 -1.43
C ALA A 105 2.55 14.50 -0.87
N LEU A 106 1.61 13.61 -0.54
CA LEU A 106 0.28 13.91 -0.05
C LEU A 106 0.09 13.19 1.27
N THR A 107 -0.33 13.91 2.31
CA THR A 107 -0.81 13.29 3.55
C THR A 107 -2.28 13.59 3.76
N THR A 108 -2.96 12.65 4.40
CA THR A 108 -4.28 12.87 4.98
C THR A 108 -4.26 12.54 6.46
N ALA A 109 -5.00 13.28 7.27
CA ALA A 109 -5.04 13.10 8.72
C ALA A 109 -6.47 13.05 9.25
N LEU A 110 -6.61 12.66 10.53
CA LEU A 110 -7.88 12.73 11.24
C LEU A 110 -8.48 14.14 11.16
N GLY A 111 -9.80 14.21 11.05
CA GLY A 111 -10.52 15.49 10.87
C GLY A 111 -10.60 15.95 9.41
N GLY A 112 -10.13 15.15 8.45
CA GLY A 112 -10.26 15.46 7.02
C GLY A 112 -9.17 16.40 6.48
N LEU A 113 -8.14 16.68 7.26
CA LEU A 113 -7.01 17.50 6.82
C LEU A 113 -6.25 16.80 5.70
N VAL A 114 -6.03 17.50 4.60
CA VAL A 114 -5.25 17.09 3.43
C VAL A 114 -4.12 18.07 3.27
N SER A 115 -2.88 17.57 3.17
CA SER A 115 -1.69 18.42 2.98
C SER A 115 -0.86 17.93 1.80
N LEU A 116 -0.58 18.82 0.85
CA LEU A 116 0.26 18.56 -0.32
C LEU A 116 1.62 19.22 -0.15
N TYR A 117 2.67 18.42 -0.27
CA TYR A 117 4.06 18.78 -0.06
C TYR A 117 4.83 18.77 -1.38
N ASN A 118 5.74 19.72 -1.53
CA ASN A 118 6.89 19.57 -2.39
C ASN A 118 8.09 19.13 -1.54
N THR A 119 8.60 17.94 -1.82
CA THR A 119 9.71 17.33 -1.06
C THR A 119 11.08 17.72 -1.62
N ARG A 120 11.14 18.44 -2.75
CA ARG A 120 12.37 19.01 -3.29
C ARG A 120 12.76 20.30 -2.57
N SER A 121 14.02 20.68 -2.74
CA SER A 121 14.50 22.01 -2.35
C SER A 121 14.25 23.01 -3.47
N PRO A 122 13.99 24.31 -3.18
CA PRO A 122 13.84 24.88 -1.85
C PRO A 122 12.52 24.48 -1.18
N TRP A 123 12.49 24.56 0.16
CA TRP A 123 11.26 24.29 0.91
C TRP A 123 10.21 25.36 0.62
N ILE A 124 8.97 24.91 0.44
CA ILE A 124 7.78 25.74 0.28
C ILE A 124 6.75 25.24 1.27
N GLU A 125 5.95 26.15 1.83
CA GLU A 125 4.88 25.76 2.75
C GLU A 125 3.88 24.82 2.04
N PRO A 126 3.48 23.71 2.68
CA PRO A 126 2.48 22.79 2.12
C PRO A 126 1.13 23.46 1.94
N THR A 127 0.48 23.24 0.80
CA THR A 127 -0.92 23.64 0.62
C THR A 127 -1.83 22.68 1.34
N ARG A 128 -2.85 23.21 2.03
CA ARG A 128 -3.76 22.43 2.86
C ARG A 128 -5.21 22.71 2.53
N LEU A 129 -6.05 21.69 2.69
CA LEU A 129 -7.50 21.85 2.69
C LEU A 129 -8.14 20.89 3.69
N GLU A 130 -9.35 21.23 4.11
CA GLU A 130 -10.21 20.33 4.86
C GLU A 130 -11.16 19.65 3.88
N ALA A 131 -10.88 18.38 3.59
CA ALA A 131 -11.73 17.54 2.75
C ALA A 131 -12.89 16.97 3.57
N LEU A 132 -13.95 16.56 2.87
CA LEU A 132 -15.10 15.87 3.47
C LEU A 132 -15.78 16.68 4.59
N LYS A 133 -16.21 17.91 4.28
CA LYS A 133 -17.05 18.77 5.15
C LYS A 133 -18.42 18.16 5.53
N SER A 134 -18.73 16.96 5.05
CA SER A 134 -19.95 16.22 5.37
C SER A 134 -19.96 15.78 6.84
N ALA A 135 -21.15 15.79 7.45
CA ALA A 135 -21.35 15.29 8.80
C ALA A 135 -20.76 13.86 8.94
N PRO A 136 -20.06 13.56 10.04
CA PRO A 136 -19.61 12.21 10.33
C PRO A 136 -20.78 11.22 10.30
N ALA A 137 -20.48 9.94 10.05
CA ALA A 137 -21.48 8.88 10.22
C ALA A 137 -22.07 8.92 11.65
N PRO A 138 -23.34 8.53 11.87
CA PRO A 138 -23.97 8.53 13.18
C PRO A 138 -23.09 7.85 14.25
N GLY A 139 -22.81 8.56 15.34
CA GLY A 139 -21.94 8.07 16.42
C GLY A 139 -20.43 8.23 16.19
N LYS A 140 -19.98 8.79 15.06
CA LYS A 140 -18.58 9.17 14.84
C LYS A 140 -18.39 10.66 15.04
N LYS A 141 -17.24 11.07 15.58
CA LYS A 141 -16.89 12.49 15.78
C LYS A 141 -16.32 13.16 14.52
N HIS A 142 -15.76 12.37 13.58
CA HIS A 142 -15.09 12.88 12.38
C HIS A 142 -15.39 11.99 11.16
N SER A 143 -15.46 12.61 9.98
CA SER A 143 -15.32 11.90 8.71
C SER A 143 -13.91 11.30 8.63
N ARG A 144 -13.81 10.04 8.19
CA ARG A 144 -12.52 9.31 8.16
C ARG A 144 -12.09 9.11 6.72
N ILE A 145 -10.90 9.61 6.42
CA ILE A 145 -10.17 9.28 5.20
C ILE A 145 -9.31 8.04 5.51
N TRP A 146 -9.51 6.98 4.74
CA TRP A 146 -8.76 5.73 4.92
C TRP A 146 -7.48 5.70 4.10
N CYS A 147 -7.53 6.22 2.89
CA CYS A 147 -6.37 6.33 2.02
C CYS A 147 -6.49 7.49 1.04
N SER A 148 -5.35 7.83 0.44
CA SER A 148 -5.23 8.89 -0.54
C SER A 148 -4.23 8.49 -1.62
N LEU A 149 -4.36 9.07 -2.81
CA LEU A 149 -3.50 8.80 -3.95
C LEU A 149 -3.27 10.09 -4.74
N VAL A 150 -2.01 10.38 -5.10
CA VAL A 150 -1.71 11.38 -6.13
C VAL A 150 -1.92 10.72 -7.50
N ALA A 151 -2.90 11.19 -8.27
CA ALA A 151 -3.23 10.61 -9.57
C ALA A 151 -2.12 10.85 -10.62
N GLN A 152 -2.25 10.22 -11.80
CA GLN A 152 -1.33 10.50 -12.90
C GLN A 152 -1.57 11.92 -13.45
N SER A 153 -2.83 12.33 -13.57
CA SER A 153 -3.22 13.71 -13.86
C SER A 153 -2.93 14.67 -12.71
N ASP A 154 -3.15 15.96 -12.95
CA ASP A 154 -3.08 17.03 -11.95
C ASP A 154 -4.26 16.96 -10.99
N SER A 155 -4.46 15.79 -10.38
CA SER A 155 -5.51 15.52 -9.40
C SER A 155 -4.97 14.62 -8.28
N LEU A 156 -5.67 14.64 -7.16
CA LEU A 156 -5.55 13.65 -6.11
C LEU A 156 -6.89 13.00 -5.85
N ALA A 157 -6.86 11.75 -5.41
CA ALA A 157 -8.02 10.99 -4.98
C ALA A 157 -7.96 10.75 -3.47
N ILE A 158 -9.09 10.94 -2.80
CA ILE A 158 -9.25 10.74 -1.36
C ILE A 158 -10.47 9.86 -1.13
N THR A 159 -10.33 8.89 -0.22
CA THR A 159 -11.46 8.03 0.13
C THR A 159 -12.37 8.66 1.19
N GLY A 160 -13.67 8.40 1.04
CA GLY A 160 -14.68 8.58 2.08
C GLY A 160 -15.44 7.28 2.35
N SER A 161 -16.48 7.38 3.18
CA SER A 161 -17.30 6.22 3.58
C SER A 161 -18.29 5.74 2.51
N THR A 162 -18.53 6.52 1.45
CA THR A 162 -19.54 6.23 0.41
C THR A 162 -19.08 6.58 -1.00
N GLN A 163 -18.02 7.37 -1.14
CA GLN A 163 -17.60 7.95 -2.41
C GLN A 163 -16.10 8.24 -2.37
N LEU A 164 -15.52 8.43 -3.55
CA LEU A 164 -14.18 8.99 -3.69
C LEU A 164 -14.32 10.47 -4.06
N SER A 165 -13.49 11.31 -3.45
CA SER A 165 -13.40 12.73 -3.80
C SER A 165 -12.13 12.96 -4.59
N LEU A 166 -12.25 13.64 -5.73
CA LEU A 166 -11.14 14.08 -6.56
C LEU A 166 -10.93 15.57 -6.38
N TYR A 167 -9.70 15.99 -6.13
CA TYR A 167 -9.34 17.41 -6.05
C TYR A 167 -8.24 17.72 -7.06
N PRO A 168 -8.32 18.85 -7.79
CA PRO A 168 -7.26 19.24 -8.72
C PRO A 168 -6.03 19.74 -7.96
N ILE A 169 -4.85 19.48 -8.54
CA ILE A 169 -3.57 20.03 -8.14
C ILE A 169 -3.25 21.17 -9.12
N LEU A 170 -3.41 22.39 -8.65
CA LEU A 170 -3.15 23.61 -9.42
C LEU A 170 -1.69 24.04 -9.27
N PRO A 171 -1.16 24.91 -10.16
CA PRO A 171 0.16 25.52 -9.98
C PRO A 171 0.32 26.24 -8.64
N THR A 172 -0.78 26.75 -8.07
CA THR A 172 -0.83 27.42 -6.77
C THR A 172 -1.05 26.47 -5.59
N GLY A 173 -1.11 25.16 -5.83
CA GLY A 173 -1.36 24.14 -4.80
C GLY A 173 -2.71 23.42 -4.96
N LEU A 174 -3.27 22.96 -3.85
CA LEU A 174 -4.55 22.24 -3.87
C LEU A 174 -5.73 23.13 -4.24
N GLY A 175 -6.54 22.68 -5.19
CA GLY A 175 -7.83 23.30 -5.49
C GLY A 175 -8.85 23.04 -4.38
N ALA A 176 -9.64 24.07 -4.04
CA ALA A 176 -10.64 23.98 -2.97
C ALA A 176 -11.89 23.19 -3.36
N HIS A 177 -12.17 23.06 -4.65
CA HIS A 177 -13.35 22.39 -5.19
C HIS A 177 -12.95 21.06 -5.81
N GLY A 178 -13.57 19.99 -5.31
CA GLY A 178 -13.40 18.65 -5.84
C GLY A 178 -14.67 18.14 -6.52
N THR A 179 -14.50 17.12 -7.35
CA THR A 179 -15.59 16.31 -7.90
C THR A 179 -15.69 15.00 -7.14
N THR A 180 -16.81 14.28 -7.29
CA THR A 180 -17.00 12.98 -6.66
C THR A 180 -17.04 11.89 -7.73
N LEU A 181 -16.41 10.75 -7.44
CA LEU A 181 -16.60 9.53 -8.19
C LEU A 181 -17.62 8.66 -7.48
N SER A 182 -18.54 8.09 -8.26
CA SER A 182 -19.58 7.21 -7.74
C SER A 182 -18.97 6.00 -7.05
N GLY A 183 -19.30 5.81 -5.78
CA GLY A 183 -19.05 4.57 -5.06
C GLY A 183 -20.09 3.49 -5.38
N PRO A 184 -20.07 2.37 -4.64
CA PRO A 184 -21.13 1.37 -4.72
C PRO A 184 -22.52 1.95 -4.40
N ALA A 185 -23.56 1.31 -4.94
CA ALA A 185 -24.94 1.71 -4.72
C ALA A 185 -25.35 1.68 -3.24
N LYS A 186 -24.74 0.78 -2.46
CA LYS A 186 -24.86 0.73 -1.00
C LYS A 186 -23.63 1.38 -0.36
N SER A 187 -23.86 2.16 0.70
CA SER A 187 -22.80 2.78 1.50
C SER A 187 -21.74 1.76 1.91
N SER A 188 -20.49 2.01 1.52
CA SER A 188 -19.35 1.13 1.74
C SER A 188 -18.07 1.96 1.76
N ALA A 189 -17.19 1.69 2.73
CA ALA A 189 -15.93 2.43 2.86
C ALA A 189 -14.92 1.95 1.82
N CYS A 190 -14.15 2.89 1.24
CA CYS A 190 -13.00 2.56 0.40
C CYS A 190 -11.72 2.60 1.25
N TYR A 191 -10.99 1.48 1.32
CA TYR A 191 -9.79 1.33 2.15
C TYR A 191 -8.48 1.43 1.38
N ALA A 192 -8.49 1.15 0.08
CA ALA A 192 -7.29 1.10 -0.74
C ALA A 192 -7.45 1.90 -2.03
N LEU A 193 -6.36 2.53 -2.47
CA LEU A 193 -6.25 3.17 -3.77
C LEU A 193 -4.90 2.77 -4.39
N ALA A 194 -4.86 2.56 -5.70
CA ALA A 194 -3.64 2.27 -6.43
C ALA A 194 -3.70 2.78 -7.87
N HIS A 195 -2.54 2.87 -8.51
CA HIS A 195 -2.48 3.05 -9.95
C HIS A 195 -2.66 1.70 -10.65
N PRO A 196 -3.47 1.62 -11.71
CA PRO A 196 -3.50 0.46 -12.58
C PRO A 196 -2.23 0.37 -13.41
N PRO A 197 -1.96 -0.80 -14.00
CA PRO A 197 -0.70 -1.05 -14.67
C PRO A 197 -0.66 -0.43 -16.06
N GLY A 198 0.51 0.09 -16.48
CA GLY A 198 0.81 0.44 -17.88
C GLY A 198 -0.08 1.48 -18.57
N SER A 199 -0.99 2.14 -17.86
CA SER A 199 -1.99 3.01 -18.47
C SER A 199 -1.42 4.40 -18.76
N SER A 200 -1.52 4.83 -20.03
CA SER A 200 -1.40 6.24 -20.44
C SER A 200 -2.67 7.04 -20.14
N ARG A 201 -3.77 6.34 -19.81
CA ARG A 201 -5.04 6.93 -19.37
C ARG A 201 -4.97 7.20 -17.87
N ASP A 202 -5.64 8.27 -17.46
CA ASP A 202 -5.74 8.68 -16.07
C ASP A 202 -6.75 7.79 -15.34
N LEU A 203 -6.27 6.61 -14.94
CA LEU A 203 -7.08 5.60 -14.27
C LEU A 203 -6.62 5.41 -12.83
N ILE A 204 -7.55 5.03 -11.95
CA ILE A 204 -7.25 4.61 -10.57
C ILE A 204 -7.99 3.32 -10.22
N LEU A 205 -7.40 2.54 -9.32
CA LEU A 205 -8.03 1.39 -8.69
C LEU A 205 -8.46 1.76 -7.27
N SER A 206 -9.52 1.12 -6.80
CA SER A 206 -10.05 1.31 -5.45
C SER A 206 -10.52 -0.01 -4.87
N GLY A 207 -10.20 -0.27 -3.60
CA GLY A 207 -10.63 -1.45 -2.85
C GLY A 207 -11.64 -1.07 -1.77
N TRP A 208 -12.79 -1.74 -1.76
CA TRP A 208 -13.95 -1.38 -0.96
C TRP A 208 -14.31 -2.44 0.09
N HIS A 209 -15.09 -2.04 1.09
CA HIS A 209 -15.64 -2.95 2.11
C HIS A 209 -16.61 -3.98 1.52
N ASP A 210 -17.17 -3.75 0.33
CA ASP A 210 -18.09 -4.69 -0.32
C ASP A 210 -17.38 -5.82 -1.08
N GLY A 211 -16.07 -5.98 -0.88
CA GLY A 211 -15.25 -7.01 -1.51
C GLY A 211 -14.89 -6.76 -2.97
N SER A 212 -15.34 -5.63 -3.54
CA SER A 212 -15.07 -5.29 -4.93
C SER A 212 -13.86 -4.37 -5.06
N VAL A 213 -13.08 -4.60 -6.12
CA VAL A 213 -12.12 -3.64 -6.67
C VAL A 213 -12.74 -2.95 -7.88
N ARG A 214 -12.67 -1.62 -7.92
CA ARG A 214 -13.20 -0.82 -9.03
C ARG A 214 -12.10 -0.01 -9.69
N MET A 215 -12.09 -0.03 -11.02
CA MET A 215 -11.24 0.80 -11.86
C MET A 215 -12.04 1.98 -12.41
N TYR A 216 -11.57 3.19 -12.16
CA TYR A 216 -12.19 4.44 -12.59
C TYR A 216 -11.38 5.10 -13.68
N ASP A 217 -12.04 5.64 -14.70
CA ASP A 217 -11.46 6.66 -15.58
C ASP A 217 -11.74 8.04 -14.99
N LEU A 218 -10.67 8.74 -14.59
CA LEU A 218 -10.76 10.04 -13.93
C LEU A 218 -11.22 11.16 -14.88
N ARG A 219 -11.10 10.97 -16.19
CA ARG A 219 -11.52 11.95 -17.19
C ARG A 219 -13.03 11.92 -17.42
N THR A 220 -13.64 10.74 -17.30
CA THR A 220 -15.10 10.55 -17.46
C THR A 220 -15.82 10.47 -16.12
N GLY A 221 -15.11 10.11 -15.05
CA GLY A 221 -15.66 9.80 -13.74
C GLY A 221 -16.35 8.43 -13.67
N ALA A 222 -16.30 7.62 -14.73
CA ALA A 222 -17.01 6.36 -14.84
C ALA A 222 -16.21 5.19 -14.24
N VAL A 223 -16.93 4.17 -13.77
CA VAL A 223 -16.36 2.87 -13.44
C VAL A 223 -16.21 2.07 -14.73
N GLU A 224 -14.98 1.84 -15.16
CA GLU A 224 -14.65 1.07 -16.37
C GLU A 224 -14.71 -0.44 -16.09
N LEU A 225 -14.32 -0.84 -14.87
CA LEU A 225 -14.25 -2.25 -14.50
C LEU A 225 -14.55 -2.46 -13.02
N THR A 226 -15.28 -3.53 -12.70
CA THR A 226 -15.46 -4.04 -11.34
C THR A 226 -14.99 -5.48 -11.29
N MET A 227 -14.10 -5.79 -10.35
CA MET A 227 -13.55 -7.11 -10.11
C MET A 227 -13.91 -7.54 -8.69
N GLN A 228 -14.35 -8.78 -8.53
CA GLN A 228 -14.73 -9.33 -7.23
C GLN A 228 -14.44 -10.82 -7.21
N ASP A 229 -13.92 -11.29 -6.08
CA ASP A 229 -13.77 -12.72 -5.80
C ASP A 229 -15.17 -13.33 -5.59
N PRO A 230 -15.59 -14.34 -6.38
CA PRO A 230 -16.93 -14.92 -6.25
C PRO A 230 -17.12 -15.75 -4.97
N TRP A 231 -16.04 -16.10 -4.27
CA TRP A 231 -16.02 -16.88 -3.04
C TRP A 231 -15.85 -16.03 -1.78
N SER A 232 -15.66 -14.70 -1.91
CA SER A 232 -15.53 -13.81 -0.76
C SER A 232 -16.22 -12.45 -0.94
N ASP A 233 -16.90 -12.04 0.13
CA ASP A 233 -17.45 -10.70 0.32
C ASP A 233 -16.62 -9.86 1.33
N SER A 234 -15.43 -10.35 1.72
CA SER A 234 -14.58 -9.68 2.70
C SER A 234 -14.08 -8.33 2.19
N ALA A 235 -13.82 -7.38 3.09
CA ALA A 235 -13.36 -6.06 2.71
C ALA A 235 -11.98 -6.09 2.04
N VAL A 236 -11.80 -5.31 0.99
CA VAL A 236 -10.49 -5.15 0.33
C VAL A 236 -9.70 -4.05 1.04
N TYR A 237 -8.63 -4.43 1.73
CA TYR A 237 -7.81 -3.51 2.55
C TYR A 237 -6.58 -2.97 1.81
N SER A 238 -6.11 -3.68 0.80
CA SER A 238 -4.98 -3.26 -0.02
C SER A 238 -5.21 -3.64 -1.47
N VAL A 239 -4.75 -2.80 -2.39
CA VAL A 239 -4.84 -3.02 -3.83
C VAL A 239 -3.52 -2.59 -4.46
N GLY A 240 -3.12 -3.29 -5.50
CA GLY A 240 -1.95 -2.96 -6.30
C GLY A 240 -2.12 -3.50 -7.71
N ALA A 241 -1.22 -3.11 -8.60
CA ALA A 241 -1.26 -3.58 -9.97
C ALA A 241 0.15 -3.74 -10.53
N GLY A 242 0.30 -4.70 -11.43
CA GLY A 242 1.58 -5.08 -12.02
C GLY A 242 1.47 -6.46 -12.68
N GLY A 243 2.61 -7.07 -13.03
CA GLY A 243 2.67 -8.45 -13.54
C GLY A 243 2.02 -8.71 -14.90
N GLY A 244 2.43 -9.81 -15.54
CA GLY A 244 1.88 -10.26 -16.84
C GLY A 244 1.85 -9.18 -17.92
N SER A 245 2.95 -8.46 -18.10
CA SER A 245 3.07 -7.29 -18.99
C SER A 245 2.20 -6.09 -18.58
N GLY A 246 1.91 -5.96 -17.29
CA GLY A 246 1.11 -4.86 -16.76
C GLY A 246 -0.38 -5.03 -17.01
N ALA A 247 -0.91 -6.23 -16.73
CA ALA A 247 -2.32 -6.53 -16.90
C ALA A 247 -3.00 -7.06 -15.63
N HIS A 248 -2.26 -7.32 -14.55
CA HIS A 248 -2.87 -7.85 -13.33
C HIS A 248 -3.18 -6.77 -12.30
N VAL A 249 -4.31 -6.98 -11.63
CA VAL A 249 -4.74 -6.25 -10.44
C VAL A 249 -4.77 -7.25 -9.28
N VAL A 250 -4.21 -6.84 -8.16
CA VAL A 250 -4.11 -7.67 -6.96
C VAL A 250 -4.87 -7.01 -5.82
N ALA A 251 -5.71 -7.78 -5.14
CA ALA A 251 -6.54 -7.34 -4.02
C ALA A 251 -6.20 -8.16 -2.77
N GLY A 252 -5.81 -7.48 -1.69
CA GLY A 252 -5.59 -8.07 -0.38
C GLY A 252 -6.80 -7.86 0.53
N TYR A 253 -7.31 -8.95 1.09
CA TYR A 253 -8.57 -8.96 1.84
C TYR A 253 -8.39 -8.87 3.36
N SER A 254 -9.45 -8.45 4.05
CA SER A 254 -9.48 -8.29 5.51
C SER A 254 -9.46 -9.61 6.28
N ASN A 255 -9.88 -10.69 5.65
CA ASN A 255 -10.04 -11.99 6.31
C ASN A 255 -9.22 -13.06 5.60
N HIS A 256 -8.83 -14.07 6.38
CA HIS A 256 -8.22 -15.31 5.89
C HIS A 256 -6.91 -15.13 5.09
N GLY A 257 -6.28 -13.96 5.10
CA GLY A 257 -5.08 -13.72 4.31
C GLY A 257 -5.31 -13.88 2.81
N MET A 258 -6.53 -13.70 2.32
CA MET A 258 -6.83 -13.90 0.89
C MET A 258 -6.22 -12.79 0.06
N ILE A 259 -5.69 -13.19 -1.10
CA ILE A 259 -5.14 -12.34 -2.13
C ILE A 259 -5.77 -12.79 -3.45
N ALA A 260 -6.63 -11.97 -4.04
CA ALA A 260 -7.18 -12.23 -5.37
C ALA A 260 -6.34 -11.53 -6.43
N ILE A 261 -6.09 -12.22 -7.54
CA ILE A 261 -5.32 -11.74 -8.68
C ILE A 261 -6.23 -11.81 -9.90
N PHE A 262 -6.51 -10.66 -10.50
CA PHE A 262 -7.39 -10.48 -11.64
C PHE A 262 -6.58 -10.08 -12.87
N ASP A 263 -6.90 -10.63 -14.04
CA ASP A 263 -6.39 -10.11 -15.32
C ASP A 263 -7.40 -9.11 -15.90
N ILE A 264 -7.01 -7.85 -16.09
CA ILE A 264 -7.92 -6.81 -16.61
C ILE A 264 -8.39 -7.08 -18.04
N ARG A 265 -7.69 -7.95 -18.79
CA ARG A 265 -8.07 -8.38 -20.14
C ARG A 265 -9.13 -9.47 -20.11
N LEU A 266 -9.26 -10.19 -18.98
CA LEU A 266 -10.22 -11.26 -18.74
C LEU A 266 -10.80 -11.12 -17.31
N PRO A 267 -11.55 -10.04 -17.03
CA PRO A 267 -11.86 -9.62 -15.67
C PRO A 267 -12.78 -10.55 -14.87
N THR A 268 -13.47 -11.46 -15.57
CA THR A 268 -14.28 -12.52 -14.96
C THR A 268 -13.44 -13.72 -14.51
N ASN A 269 -12.15 -13.74 -14.86
CA ASN A 269 -11.22 -14.81 -14.53
C ASN A 269 -10.12 -14.24 -13.62
N GLY A 270 -10.11 -14.72 -12.39
CA GLY A 270 -9.10 -14.41 -11.40
C GLY A 270 -8.86 -15.64 -10.54
N TYR A 271 -7.73 -15.66 -9.86
CA TYR A 271 -7.41 -16.72 -8.91
C TYR A 271 -7.06 -16.12 -7.57
N THR A 272 -7.35 -16.90 -6.52
CA THR A 272 -7.17 -16.48 -5.15
C THR A 272 -6.17 -17.38 -4.48
N VAL A 273 -5.20 -16.75 -3.83
CA VAL A 273 -4.16 -17.40 -3.07
C VAL A 273 -4.22 -16.93 -1.63
N TYR A 274 -3.70 -17.75 -0.73
CA TYR A 274 -3.66 -17.43 0.68
C TYR A 274 -2.27 -16.97 1.08
N ALA A 275 -2.20 -15.92 1.87
CA ALA A 275 -0.99 -15.50 2.54
C ALA A 275 -0.45 -16.68 3.37
N PRO A 276 0.88 -16.85 3.45
CA PRO A 276 1.50 -17.87 4.28
C PRO A 276 0.94 -17.84 5.71
N PHE A 277 0.69 -19.02 6.28
CA PHE A 277 0.22 -19.20 7.66
C PHE A 277 -1.19 -18.65 7.97
N SER A 278 -2.01 -18.34 6.96
CA SER A 278 -3.43 -18.01 7.17
C SER A 278 -4.20 -19.16 7.84
N SER A 279 -3.78 -20.41 7.62
CA SER A 279 -4.34 -21.65 8.18
C SER A 279 -4.00 -21.91 9.65
N LEU A 280 -3.02 -21.21 10.23
CA LEU A 280 -2.70 -21.31 11.66
C LEU A 280 -3.65 -20.49 12.55
N SER A 281 -4.65 -19.84 11.95
CA SER A 281 -5.72 -19.21 12.70
C SER A 281 -6.66 -20.27 13.28
N PRO A 282 -7.02 -20.20 14.58
CA PRO A 282 -8.03 -21.07 15.18
C PRO A 282 -9.33 -21.07 14.35
N PRO A 283 -10.21 -22.10 14.49
CA PRO A 283 -11.49 -22.19 13.77
C PRO A 283 -12.46 -21.03 13.98
N ARG A 284 -12.09 -20.03 14.79
CA ARG A 284 -12.63 -18.68 14.76
C ARG A 284 -11.48 -17.71 14.45
N PRO A 285 -11.37 -17.17 13.22
CA PRO A 285 -10.45 -16.09 12.96
C PRO A 285 -10.79 -14.96 13.93
N ARG A 286 -9.87 -14.62 14.83
CA ARG A 286 -9.96 -13.31 15.49
C ARG A 286 -9.74 -12.29 14.38
N ASN A 287 -10.81 -11.60 14.01
CA ASN A 287 -10.81 -10.55 13.00
C ASN A 287 -9.55 -9.68 13.16
N GLY A 288 -8.79 -9.54 12.06
CA GLY A 288 -7.67 -8.61 11.99
C GLY A 288 -6.27 -9.15 12.28
N LEU A 289 -6.05 -10.47 12.46
CA LEU A 289 -4.69 -11.04 12.55
C LEU A 289 -4.14 -11.56 11.22
N THR A 290 -5.02 -11.89 10.27
CA THR A 290 -4.64 -12.44 8.95
C THR A 290 -4.95 -11.49 7.80
N GLN A 291 -5.38 -10.26 8.08
CA GLN A 291 -5.68 -9.28 7.03
C GLN A 291 -4.44 -8.93 6.21
N VAL A 292 -4.59 -8.79 4.89
CA VAL A 292 -3.52 -8.27 4.04
C VAL A 292 -3.55 -6.74 4.11
N SER A 293 -2.68 -6.19 4.96
CA SER A 293 -2.73 -4.78 5.40
C SER A 293 -2.12 -3.83 4.38
N SER A 294 -1.10 -4.27 3.65
CA SER A 294 -0.47 -3.52 2.58
C SER A 294 0.07 -4.50 1.54
N LEU A 295 0.10 -4.08 0.28
CA LEU A 295 0.69 -4.85 -0.81
C LEU A 295 1.34 -3.95 -1.85
N HIS A 296 2.33 -4.48 -2.53
CA HIS A 296 3.03 -3.88 -3.65
C HIS A 296 3.31 -4.94 -4.70
N VAL A 297 3.01 -4.63 -5.96
CA VAL A 297 3.17 -5.57 -7.07
C VAL A 297 4.31 -5.08 -7.95
N GLU A 298 5.31 -5.93 -8.19
CA GLU A 298 6.48 -5.62 -9.00
C GLU A 298 6.77 -6.78 -9.95
N GLY A 299 6.44 -6.62 -11.24
CA GLY A 299 6.58 -7.69 -12.21
C GLY A 299 5.79 -8.92 -11.75
N ALA A 300 6.43 -10.08 -11.69
CA ALA A 300 5.81 -11.34 -11.24
C ALA A 300 5.76 -11.49 -9.70
N ARG A 301 6.08 -10.45 -8.93
CA ARG A 301 6.17 -10.51 -7.46
C ARG A 301 5.08 -9.69 -6.80
N ILE A 302 4.50 -10.24 -5.74
CA ILE A 302 3.58 -9.55 -4.83
C ILE A 302 4.25 -9.54 -3.45
N PHE A 303 4.70 -8.37 -3.04
CA PHE A 303 5.17 -8.13 -1.68
C PHE A 303 3.98 -7.67 -0.85
N ALA A 304 3.72 -8.30 0.29
CA ALA A 304 2.56 -7.96 1.09
C ALA A 304 2.83 -8.15 2.58
N THR A 305 1.98 -7.55 3.41
CA THR A 305 2.10 -7.63 4.86
C THR A 305 0.80 -8.09 5.49
N THR A 306 0.93 -8.99 6.45
CA THR A 306 -0.06 -9.19 7.51
C THR A 306 0.36 -8.38 8.74
N PRO A 307 -0.51 -8.21 9.76
CA PRO A 307 -0.14 -7.57 11.02
C PRO A 307 1.09 -8.17 11.71
N HIS A 308 1.42 -9.43 11.40
CA HIS A 308 2.51 -10.16 12.05
C HIS A 308 3.72 -10.39 11.15
N LEU A 309 3.52 -10.47 9.84
CA LEU A 309 4.58 -10.88 8.92
C LEU A 309 4.47 -10.20 7.56
N PRO A 310 5.56 -9.61 7.04
CA PRO A 310 5.72 -9.42 5.61
C PRO A 310 6.03 -10.76 4.92
N PHE A 311 5.57 -10.89 3.68
CA PHE A 311 5.77 -12.06 2.84
C PHE A 311 5.85 -11.67 1.37
N VAL A 312 6.29 -12.61 0.54
CA VAL A 312 6.35 -12.46 -0.91
C VAL A 312 5.72 -13.66 -1.60
N LEU A 313 4.90 -13.39 -2.61
CA LEU A 313 4.47 -14.38 -3.60
C LEU A 313 5.20 -14.06 -4.89
N ASP A 314 5.96 -15.03 -5.40
CA ASP A 314 6.78 -14.83 -6.59
C ASP A 314 6.40 -15.88 -7.64
N PHE A 315 5.88 -15.39 -8.76
CA PHE A 315 5.46 -16.19 -9.91
C PHE A 315 6.53 -16.20 -11.01
N GLY A 316 7.76 -15.79 -10.70
CA GLY A 316 8.90 -15.84 -11.61
C GLY A 316 9.28 -17.28 -11.99
N PRO A 317 9.75 -17.51 -13.22
CA PRO A 317 10.08 -18.87 -13.70
C PRO A 317 11.31 -19.47 -13.01
N ASP A 318 12.24 -18.63 -12.52
CA ASP A 318 13.51 -19.04 -11.93
C ASP A 318 13.47 -19.05 -10.40
N VAL A 319 12.27 -18.96 -9.82
CA VAL A 319 12.12 -18.89 -8.37
C VAL A 319 12.33 -20.26 -7.72
N THR A 320 13.14 -20.31 -6.68
CA THR A 320 13.49 -21.53 -5.94
C THR A 320 13.31 -21.32 -4.44
N GLN A 321 13.37 -22.40 -3.65
CA GLN A 321 13.31 -22.33 -2.19
C GLN A 321 14.43 -21.47 -1.56
N ASN A 322 15.53 -21.24 -2.29
CA ASN A 322 16.68 -20.47 -1.83
C ASN A 322 16.68 -19.01 -2.33
N THR A 323 15.73 -18.61 -3.17
CA THR A 323 15.65 -17.25 -3.74
C THR A 323 15.42 -16.19 -2.67
N TYR A 324 14.65 -16.54 -1.64
CA TYR A 324 14.38 -15.67 -0.51
C TYR A 324 15.01 -16.26 0.74
N PRO A 325 15.52 -15.43 1.68
CA PRO A 325 16.04 -15.92 2.94
C PRO A 325 15.03 -16.84 3.65
N PHE A 326 15.51 -17.83 4.41
CA PHE A 326 14.69 -18.83 5.14
C PHE A 326 14.66 -18.56 6.65
N VAL A 327 13.50 -18.26 7.27
CA VAL A 327 13.50 -17.65 8.63
C VAL A 327 13.90 -18.58 9.75
N LYS A 328 13.63 -19.87 9.79
CA LYS A 328 13.65 -20.64 11.06
C LYS A 328 12.74 -20.03 12.13
N GLU A 329 11.55 -20.60 12.21
CA GLU A 329 10.54 -20.31 13.21
C GLU A 329 11.14 -20.41 14.63
N LYS A 330 11.02 -19.35 15.43
CA LYS A 330 11.06 -19.50 16.89
C LYS A 330 9.61 -19.59 17.34
N SER A 331 9.24 -20.72 17.93
CA SER A 331 7.90 -21.07 18.39
C SER A 331 7.35 -20.21 19.53
N ASP A 332 7.98 -19.09 19.86
CA ASP A 332 7.51 -18.17 20.89
C ASP A 332 7.25 -16.81 20.26
N ARG A 333 5.99 -16.37 20.41
CA ARG A 333 5.46 -15.02 20.16
C ARG A 333 6.57 -14.01 19.90
N MET A 334 6.66 -13.50 18.66
CA MET A 334 7.56 -12.42 18.19
C MET A 334 8.57 -11.95 19.25
N THR A 335 9.85 -12.28 19.07
CA THR A 335 10.89 -11.59 19.85
C THR A 335 10.79 -10.08 19.56
N PRO A 336 11.14 -9.20 20.53
CA PRO A 336 11.17 -7.74 20.37
C PRO A 336 11.94 -7.22 19.14
N ASP A 337 12.70 -8.10 18.50
CA ASP A 337 13.65 -7.88 17.42
C ASP A 337 13.10 -8.24 16.01
N GLY A 338 11.83 -8.65 15.88
CA GLY A 338 11.04 -8.56 14.65
C GLY A 338 11.67 -9.12 13.36
N ARG A 339 12.17 -10.36 13.36
CA ARG A 339 12.75 -10.99 12.17
C ARG A 339 11.66 -11.59 11.24
N SER A 340 11.73 -11.35 9.93
CA SER A 340 10.72 -11.83 8.94
C SER A 340 11.25 -12.08 7.52
N PHE A 341 10.79 -13.17 6.86
CA PHE A 341 10.73 -13.50 5.42
C PHE A 341 9.77 -14.72 5.21
N TYR A 342 9.10 -14.95 4.06
CA TYR A 342 8.64 -16.27 3.52
C TYR A 342 7.88 -16.16 2.16
N TYR A 343 7.78 -17.32 1.48
CA TYR A 343 7.57 -17.62 0.04
C TYR A 343 6.29 -18.45 -0.24
N THR A 344 5.67 -18.37 -1.43
CA THR A 344 4.89 -19.51 -2.00
C THR A 344 5.00 -19.63 -3.53
N MET A 345 5.10 -20.89 -4.00
CA MET A 345 5.00 -21.33 -5.40
C MET A 345 3.57 -21.18 -5.95
N GLY A 346 3.47 -20.99 -7.27
CA GLY A 346 2.24 -20.82 -8.01
C GLY A 346 1.26 -21.99 -7.90
N TYR A 347 -0.02 -21.65 -7.88
CA TYR A 347 -1.13 -22.60 -7.97
C TYR A 347 -1.56 -22.76 -9.41
N ASN A 348 -1.80 -24.00 -9.84
CA ASN A 348 -2.49 -24.27 -11.09
C ASN A 348 -3.98 -24.41 -10.76
N HIS A 349 -4.82 -23.52 -11.33
CA HIS A 349 -6.28 -23.66 -11.25
C HIS A 349 -6.84 -24.22 -12.57
N PRO A 350 -6.98 -25.54 -12.67
CA PRO A 350 -8.03 -26.15 -13.45
C PRO A 350 -9.06 -26.74 -12.48
N SER A 351 -10.19 -26.06 -12.31
CA SER A 351 -11.46 -26.61 -11.79
C SER A 351 -11.40 -27.63 -10.63
N GLY A 352 -11.73 -27.18 -9.41
CA GLY A 352 -12.34 -28.04 -8.37
C GLY A 352 -11.37 -28.68 -7.37
N TYR A 353 -11.45 -28.18 -6.13
CA TYR A 353 -10.91 -28.69 -4.86
C TYR A 353 -9.41 -28.44 -4.56
N PRO A 354 -9.08 -27.89 -3.37
CA PRO A 354 -7.72 -27.76 -2.89
C PRO A 354 -7.24 -29.09 -2.29
N GLU A 355 -6.32 -29.77 -2.95
CA GLU A 355 -5.45 -30.75 -2.28
C GLU A 355 -4.19 -30.02 -1.77
N PRO A 356 -3.85 -30.11 -0.48
CA PRO A 356 -2.56 -29.66 0.02
C PRO A 356 -1.47 -30.56 -0.58
N ILE A 357 -0.63 -30.00 -1.44
CA ILE A 357 0.59 -30.67 -1.88
C ILE A 357 1.63 -30.49 -0.77
N GLU A 358 1.80 -31.50 0.07
CA GLU A 358 3.06 -31.71 0.79
C GLU A 358 4.12 -32.14 -0.22
N LEU A 359 5.23 -31.40 -0.33
CA LEU A 359 6.41 -31.85 -1.06
C LEU A 359 7.64 -31.81 -0.15
N ILE A 360 8.32 -32.96 -0.17
CA ILE A 360 9.54 -33.37 0.54
C ILE A 360 10.70 -32.42 0.26
#